data_AF-A0A1G8GGR7-F1
#
_entry.id   AF-A0A1G8GGR7-F1
#
_cell.length_a   1.000
_cell.length_b   1.000
_cell.length_c   1.000
_cell.angle_alpha   90.00
_cell.angle_beta   90.00
_cell.angle_gamma   90.00
#
_symmetry.space_group_name_H-M   'P 1'
#
loop_
_entity.id
_entity.type
_entity.pdbx_description
1 polymer ?
#
loop_
_entity_poly.entity_id
_entity_poly.type
_entity_poly.pdbx_seq_one_letter_code
_entity_poly.pdbx_strand_id
1 'polypeptide(L)'
;MLSNTIHAYWSSVMMGGKIVYIDELFTLVINARLDNSYRIMMVKMPNQHTLAVVSPEVAEKLDLLAIGEFSLAIFRQLVTESGLVSNSPVEVFYFSENEKTRLAKQTILGEIKRLTMDENTCVAKFEAKLSKDTLNASGVRFDAEFVFGAFEKGELVCVASGSKWSTSPFTDVRVITLDTHQELGMATAVVRKLSQSILSEGGEPQFRCPIANEAALGLTDALELTVFGQLEIVAQ
;
A
#
# COMPACT_ATOMS: atom_id res chain seq x y z
N MET A 1 8.40 16.22 2.83
CA MET A 1 9.36 15.12 2.65
C MET A 1 8.87 13.89 3.38
N LEU A 2 9.13 12.70 2.85
CA LEU A 2 8.77 11.44 3.51
C LEU A 2 9.71 11.13 4.68
N SER A 3 9.33 10.18 5.52
CA SER A 3 10.10 9.81 6.70
C SER A 3 11.40 9.08 6.38
N ASN A 4 12.36 9.19 7.28
CA ASN A 4 13.58 8.38 7.23
C ASN A 4 13.25 6.88 7.31
N THR A 5 12.20 6.49 8.05
CA THR A 5 11.74 5.10 8.14
C THR A 5 11.29 4.57 6.77
N ILE A 6 10.48 5.35 6.04
CA ILE A 6 10.02 5.01 4.69
C ILE A 6 11.23 4.86 3.77
N HIS A 7 12.11 5.86 3.72
CA HIS A 7 13.30 5.81 2.87
C HIS A 7 14.26 4.67 3.22
N ALA A 8 14.49 4.42 4.51
CA ALA A 8 15.38 3.36 4.97
C ALA A 8 14.85 1.97 4.59
N TYR A 9 13.55 1.72 4.75
CA TYR A 9 12.94 0.47 4.32
C TYR A 9 13.11 0.26 2.81
N TRP A 10 12.66 1.21 2.00
CA TRP A 10 12.69 1.06 0.55
C TRP A 10 14.12 0.96 0.01
N SER A 11 15.06 1.73 0.56
CA SER A 11 16.48 1.61 0.22
C SER A 11 17.04 0.23 0.60
N SER A 12 16.71 -0.28 1.79
CA SER A 12 17.15 -1.61 2.23
C SER A 12 16.62 -2.73 1.34
N VAL A 13 15.36 -2.66 0.92
CA VAL A 13 14.74 -3.64 0.03
C VAL A 13 15.26 -3.50 -1.41
N MET A 14 15.30 -2.29 -1.96
CA MET A 14 15.61 -2.07 -3.38
C MET A 14 17.10 -2.03 -3.70
N MET A 15 17.94 -1.63 -2.76
CA MET A 15 19.38 -1.42 -2.98
C MET A 15 20.26 -2.25 -2.05
N GLY A 16 19.70 -2.89 -1.03
CA GLY A 16 20.46 -3.62 -0.02
C GLY A 16 20.96 -5.01 -0.43
N GLY A 17 21.03 -5.31 -1.72
CA GLY A 17 21.42 -6.60 -2.27
C GLY A 17 22.59 -6.50 -3.26
N LYS A 18 22.80 -7.54 -4.05
CA LYS A 18 23.79 -7.53 -5.14
C LYS A 18 23.19 -6.79 -6.35
N ILE A 19 23.80 -5.67 -6.72
CA ILE A 19 23.44 -4.95 -7.96
C ILE A 19 23.85 -5.81 -9.15
N VAL A 20 22.89 -6.12 -10.03
CA VAL A 20 23.10 -6.83 -11.29
C VAL A 20 23.31 -5.82 -12.41
N TYR A 21 22.52 -4.76 -12.40
CA TYR A 21 22.53 -3.74 -13.45
C TYR A 21 22.13 -2.38 -12.87
N ILE A 22 22.71 -1.31 -13.42
CA ILE A 22 22.37 0.07 -13.12
C ILE A 22 22.68 0.97 -14.32
N ASP A 23 21.70 1.79 -14.71
CA ASP A 23 21.85 2.91 -15.64
C ASP A 23 21.06 4.13 -15.16
N GLU A 24 20.81 5.10 -16.05
CA GLU A 24 20.08 6.34 -15.74
C GLU A 24 18.58 6.16 -15.49
N LEU A 25 17.98 5.04 -15.93
CA LEU A 25 16.53 4.81 -15.90
C LEU A 25 16.13 3.52 -15.18
N PHE A 26 17.08 2.60 -14.93
CA PHE A 26 16.81 1.27 -14.42
C PHE A 26 17.91 0.74 -13.51
N THR A 27 17.51 0.18 -12.37
CA THR A 27 18.39 -0.59 -11.50
C THR A 27 17.78 -1.96 -11.23
N LEU A 28 18.58 -3.01 -11.32
CA LEU A 28 18.20 -4.36 -10.94
C LEU A 28 19.10 -4.88 -9.82
N VAL A 29 18.47 -5.38 -8.76
CA VAL A 29 19.15 -5.92 -7.57
C VAL A 29 18.64 -7.32 -7.24
N ILE A 30 19.56 -8.21 -6.88
CA ILE A 30 19.22 -9.50 -6.25
C ILE A 30 19.27 -9.30 -4.74
N ASN A 31 18.14 -9.46 -4.05
CA ASN A 31 18.08 -9.28 -2.60
C ASN A 31 17.42 -10.48 -1.92
N ALA A 32 18.20 -11.19 -1.11
CA ALA A 32 17.72 -12.31 -0.29
C ALA A 32 16.77 -11.89 0.84
N ARG A 33 16.65 -10.57 1.12
CA ARG A 33 15.72 -10.02 2.12
C ARG A 33 14.34 -9.72 1.56
N LEU A 34 14.11 -9.95 0.26
CA LEU A 34 12.77 -9.86 -0.30
C LEU A 34 11.87 -10.90 0.40
N ASP A 35 10.69 -10.48 0.85
CA ASP A 35 9.75 -11.38 1.50
C ASP A 35 9.46 -12.60 0.61
N ASN A 36 9.39 -13.80 1.20
CA ASN A 36 9.22 -15.05 0.44
C ASN A 36 7.93 -15.11 -0.38
N SER A 37 6.92 -14.31 -0.01
CA SER A 37 5.68 -14.14 -0.79
C SER A 37 5.87 -13.31 -2.06
N TYR A 38 6.98 -12.57 -2.19
CA TYR A 38 7.32 -11.74 -3.34
C TYR A 38 8.50 -12.34 -4.10
N ARG A 39 8.29 -12.58 -5.40
CA ARG A 39 9.32 -13.06 -6.32
C ARG A 39 10.06 -11.92 -6.98
N ILE A 40 9.32 -10.88 -7.36
CA ILE A 40 9.84 -9.67 -7.98
C ILE A 40 9.06 -8.48 -7.42
N MET A 41 9.76 -7.41 -7.14
CA MET A 41 9.15 -6.13 -6.81
C MET A 41 9.80 -5.04 -7.68
N MET A 42 8.97 -4.24 -8.34
CA MET A 42 9.42 -3.11 -9.15
C MET A 42 8.76 -1.84 -8.62
N VAL A 43 9.55 -0.78 -8.45
CA VAL A 43 9.04 0.55 -8.14
C VAL A 43 9.52 1.53 -9.19
N LYS A 44 8.57 2.13 -9.91
CA LYS A 44 8.82 3.27 -10.78
C LYS A 44 8.68 4.56 -9.97
N MET A 45 9.78 5.28 -9.84
CA MET A 45 9.87 6.53 -9.10
C MET A 45 9.28 7.70 -9.92
N PRO A 46 8.89 8.82 -9.28
CA PRO A 46 8.35 10.00 -9.98
C PRO A 46 9.30 10.57 -11.05
N ASN A 47 10.61 10.44 -10.85
CA ASN A 47 11.64 10.83 -11.83
C ASN A 47 11.80 9.83 -13.00
N GLN A 48 10.88 8.88 -13.14
CA GLN A 48 10.85 7.81 -14.15
C GLN A 48 11.88 6.69 -13.98
N HIS A 49 12.81 6.79 -13.03
CA HIS A 49 13.74 5.70 -12.71
C HIS A 49 12.97 4.49 -12.15
N THR A 50 13.24 3.29 -12.65
CA THR A 50 12.64 2.05 -12.15
C THR A 50 13.65 1.24 -11.36
N LEU A 51 13.32 0.90 -10.12
CA LEU A 51 14.08 -0.01 -9.28
C LEU A 51 13.39 -1.37 -9.31
N ALA A 52 14.11 -2.42 -9.71
CA ALA A 52 13.66 -3.80 -9.63
C ALA A 52 14.50 -4.57 -8.62
N VAL A 53 13.82 -5.37 -7.80
CA VAL A 53 14.45 -6.35 -6.92
C VAL A 53 13.86 -7.72 -7.19
N VAL A 54 14.72 -8.73 -7.23
CA VAL A 54 14.35 -10.14 -7.41
C VAL A 54 14.90 -10.98 -6.26
N SER A 55 14.21 -12.07 -5.95
CA SER A 55 14.76 -13.09 -5.07
C SER A 55 15.94 -13.83 -5.75
N PRO A 56 16.88 -14.41 -4.99
CA PRO A 56 17.96 -15.23 -5.57
C PRO A 56 17.46 -16.39 -6.44
N GLU A 57 16.37 -17.04 -6.03
CA GLU A 57 15.73 -18.13 -6.79
C GLU A 57 15.27 -17.68 -8.18
N VAL A 58 14.66 -16.49 -8.28
CA VAL A 58 14.23 -15.92 -9.56
C VAL A 58 15.43 -15.50 -10.38
N ALA A 59 16.47 -14.95 -9.74
CA ALA A 59 17.68 -14.55 -10.43
C ALA A 59 18.40 -15.72 -11.11
N GLU A 60 18.44 -16.88 -10.45
CA GLU A 60 18.96 -18.12 -11.00
C GLU A 60 18.05 -18.68 -12.11
N LYS A 61 16.73 -18.72 -11.90
CA LYS A 61 15.76 -19.17 -12.90
C LYS A 61 15.85 -18.38 -14.21
N LEU A 62 16.07 -17.07 -14.12
CA LEU A 62 16.16 -16.17 -15.27
C LEU A 62 17.60 -15.98 -15.79
N ASP A 63 18.58 -16.67 -15.19
CA ASP A 63 20.01 -16.56 -15.48
C ASP A 63 20.52 -15.10 -15.58
N LEU A 64 20.08 -14.25 -14.65
CA LEU A 64 20.26 -12.79 -14.75
C LEU A 64 21.71 -12.35 -14.76
N LEU A 65 22.63 -13.17 -14.25
CA LEU A 65 24.06 -12.86 -14.19
C LEU A 65 24.81 -13.19 -15.49
N ALA A 66 24.24 -14.00 -16.37
CA ALA A 66 24.83 -14.35 -17.66
C ALA A 66 24.45 -13.36 -18.78
N ILE A 67 23.51 -12.46 -18.52
CA ILE A 67 23.01 -11.49 -19.49
C ILE A 67 24.03 -10.37 -19.66
N GLY A 68 24.56 -10.21 -20.87
CA GLY A 68 25.55 -9.19 -21.20
C GLY A 68 24.97 -7.78 -21.34
N GLU A 69 23.92 -7.61 -22.13
CA GLU A 69 23.22 -6.33 -22.32
C GLU A 69 21.88 -6.35 -21.60
N PHE A 70 21.66 -5.37 -20.74
CA PHE A 70 20.47 -5.29 -19.90
C PHE A 70 19.68 -4.01 -20.17
N SER A 71 18.36 -4.11 -20.06
CA SER A 71 17.45 -2.96 -20.04
C SER A 71 16.17 -3.35 -19.31
N LEU A 72 15.35 -2.36 -18.92
CA LEU A 72 14.03 -2.63 -18.35
C LEU A 72 13.14 -3.46 -19.29
N ALA A 73 13.24 -3.23 -20.60
CA ALA A 73 12.46 -3.97 -21.60
C ALA A 73 12.86 -5.45 -21.64
N ILE A 74 14.17 -5.73 -21.69
CA ILE A 74 14.72 -7.09 -21.63
C ILE A 74 14.27 -7.78 -20.33
N PHE A 75 14.36 -7.09 -19.20
CA PHE A 75 13.92 -7.64 -17.92
C PHE A 75 12.43 -8.02 -17.92
N ARG A 76 11.55 -7.11 -18.37
CA ARG A 76 10.10 -7.39 -18.44
C ARG A 76 9.78 -8.54 -19.37
N GLN A 77 10.50 -8.67 -20.48
CA GLN A 77 10.36 -9.79 -21.41
C GLN A 77 10.71 -11.11 -20.70
N LEU A 78 11.86 -11.19 -20.02
CA LEU A 78 12.27 -12.39 -19.27
C LEU A 78 11.25 -12.79 -18.20
N VAL A 79 10.73 -11.81 -17.46
CA VAL A 79 9.69 -12.06 -16.45
C VAL A 79 8.45 -12.67 -17.09
N THR A 80 8.00 -12.10 -18.23
CA THR A 80 6.82 -12.57 -18.96
C THR A 80 7.04 -13.98 -19.53
N GLU A 81 8.18 -14.24 -20.17
CA GLU A 81 8.53 -15.53 -20.76
C GLU A 81 8.70 -16.64 -19.70
N SER A 82 9.05 -16.27 -18.47
CA SER A 82 9.18 -17.23 -17.36
C SER A 82 7.85 -17.72 -16.77
N GLY A 83 6.72 -17.21 -17.29
CA GLY A 83 5.36 -17.52 -16.84
C GLY A 83 4.98 -16.91 -15.50
N LEU A 84 5.80 -15.98 -14.98
CA LEU A 84 5.51 -15.27 -13.74
C LEU A 84 4.41 -14.24 -13.98
N VAL A 85 3.31 -14.32 -13.21
CA VAL A 85 2.18 -13.41 -13.33
C VAL A 85 2.46 -12.14 -12.52
N SER A 86 2.55 -11.01 -13.20
CA SER A 86 2.69 -9.71 -12.55
C SER A 86 1.31 -9.12 -12.24
N ASN A 87 1.15 -8.59 -11.03
CA ASN A 87 -0.02 -7.80 -10.70
C ASN A 87 0.00 -6.47 -11.45
N SER A 88 -1.17 -5.90 -11.72
CA SER A 88 -1.23 -4.54 -12.24
C SER A 88 -0.56 -3.57 -11.26
N PRO A 89 0.22 -2.59 -11.76
CA PRO A 89 0.88 -1.63 -10.89
C PRO A 89 -0.13 -0.81 -10.10
N VAL A 90 0.25 -0.44 -8.88
CA VAL A 90 -0.52 0.40 -7.97
C VAL A 90 0.30 1.63 -7.59
N GLU A 91 -0.35 2.75 -7.33
CA GLU A 91 0.31 3.92 -6.76
C GLU A 91 0.45 3.76 -5.24
N VAL A 92 1.62 4.12 -4.72
CA VAL A 92 1.95 4.04 -3.29
C VAL A 92 2.09 5.44 -2.73
N PHE A 93 1.45 5.69 -1.59
CA PHE A 93 1.44 6.98 -0.93
C PHE A 93 1.71 6.85 0.57
N TYR A 94 2.27 7.92 1.13
CA TYR A 94 2.53 8.04 2.56
C TYR A 94 2.22 9.47 3.04
N PHE A 95 2.02 9.61 4.35
CA PHE A 95 2.06 10.92 4.98
C PHE A 95 3.49 11.47 4.98
N SER A 96 3.64 12.76 4.68
CA SER A 96 4.91 13.46 4.90
C SER A 96 5.19 13.63 6.41
N GLU A 97 6.43 13.91 6.79
CA GLU A 97 6.78 14.17 8.21
C GLU A 97 5.96 15.31 8.84
N ASN A 98 5.74 16.38 8.08
CA ASN A 98 4.90 17.50 8.51
C ASN A 98 3.46 17.05 8.75
N GLU A 99 2.93 16.24 7.82
CA GLU A 99 1.58 15.72 7.91
C GLU A 99 1.40 14.71 9.04
N LYS A 100 2.39 13.86 9.31
CA LYS A 100 2.39 12.99 10.50
C LYS A 100 2.36 13.81 11.78
N THR A 101 3.16 14.88 11.87
CA THR A 101 3.19 15.76 13.04
C THR A 101 1.87 16.48 13.25
N ARG A 102 1.24 16.95 12.16
CA ARG A 102 -0.07 17.59 12.18
C ARG A 102 -1.15 16.61 12.60
N LEU A 103 -1.16 15.44 11.97
CA LEU A 103 -2.10 14.36 12.24
C LEU A 103 -2.02 13.92 13.70
N ALA A 104 -0.83 13.76 14.28
CA ALA A 104 -0.65 13.34 15.68
C ALA A 104 -1.31 14.29 16.70
N LYS A 105 -1.47 15.58 16.36
CA LYS A 105 -2.07 16.61 17.23
C LYS A 105 -3.52 16.94 16.88
N GLN A 106 -4.03 16.38 15.79
CA GLN A 106 -5.32 16.75 15.25
C GLN A 106 -6.45 16.12 16.04
N THR A 107 -7.45 16.91 16.43
CA THR A 107 -8.74 16.38 16.84
C THR A 107 -9.54 16.00 15.59
N ILE A 108 -9.82 14.71 15.42
CA ILE A 108 -10.68 14.22 14.34
C ILE A 108 -12.13 14.35 14.80
N LEU A 109 -12.93 15.10 14.04
CA LEU A 109 -14.36 15.29 14.29
C LEU A 109 -15.18 14.16 13.65
N GLY A 110 -16.38 13.93 14.18
CA GLY A 110 -17.31 12.89 13.71
C GLY A 110 -17.45 11.73 14.69
N GLU A 111 -18.48 10.90 14.49
CA GLU A 111 -18.69 9.69 15.29
C GLU A 111 -17.82 8.56 14.77
N ILE A 112 -16.53 8.58 15.12
CA ILE A 112 -15.55 7.57 14.69
C ILE A 112 -15.11 6.74 15.89
N LYS A 113 -15.17 5.42 15.76
CA LYS A 113 -14.84 4.48 16.83
C LYS A 113 -13.98 3.35 16.30
N ARG A 114 -13.12 2.79 17.16
CA ARG A 114 -12.42 1.54 16.87
C ARG A 114 -13.45 0.41 16.91
N LEU A 115 -13.50 -0.40 15.86
CA LEU A 115 -14.38 -1.55 15.82
C LEU A 115 -13.77 -2.72 16.58
N THR A 116 -14.55 -3.38 17.42
CA THR A 116 -14.14 -4.60 18.15
C THR A 116 -15.00 -5.80 17.73
N MET A 117 -14.56 -7.02 18.09
CA MET A 117 -15.33 -8.25 17.84
C MET A 117 -16.76 -8.21 18.42
N ASP A 118 -17.02 -7.40 19.44
CA ASP A 118 -18.36 -7.28 20.05
C ASP A 118 -19.34 -6.49 19.17
N GLU A 119 -18.84 -5.74 18.19
CA GLU A 119 -19.64 -4.92 17.26
C GLU A 119 -20.00 -5.67 15.96
N ASN A 120 -19.85 -7.00 15.94
CA ASN A 120 -20.16 -7.88 14.80
C ASN A 120 -21.55 -7.62 14.20
N THR A 121 -22.54 -7.22 15.01
CA THR A 121 -23.90 -6.92 14.50
C THR A 121 -23.92 -5.68 13.61
N CYS A 122 -23.14 -4.65 13.93
CA CYS A 122 -23.04 -3.43 13.11
C CYS A 122 -22.27 -3.70 11.82
N VAL A 123 -21.17 -4.47 11.91
CA VAL A 123 -20.37 -4.88 10.74
C VAL A 123 -21.20 -5.73 9.79
N ALA A 124 -21.90 -6.75 10.28
CA ALA A 124 -22.74 -7.60 9.45
C ALA A 124 -23.85 -6.81 8.71
N LYS A 125 -24.46 -5.83 9.39
CA LYS A 125 -25.45 -4.93 8.75
C LYS A 125 -24.81 -4.05 7.67
N PHE A 126 -23.58 -3.60 7.89
CA PHE A 126 -22.82 -2.81 6.92
C PHE A 126 -22.45 -3.64 5.69
N GLU A 127 -21.90 -4.84 5.89
CA GLU A 127 -21.55 -5.76 4.80
C GLU A 127 -22.77 -6.15 3.97
N ALA A 128 -23.93 -6.36 4.60
CA ALA A 128 -25.18 -6.70 3.91
C ALA A 128 -25.68 -5.59 2.96
N LYS A 129 -25.20 -4.36 3.09
CA LYS A 129 -25.53 -3.23 2.20
C LYS A 129 -24.58 -3.07 1.03
N LEU A 130 -23.47 -3.80 1.02
CA LEU A 130 -22.44 -3.72 0.00
C LEU A 130 -22.59 -4.88 -0.98
N SER A 131 -22.24 -4.63 -2.25
CA SER A 131 -22.10 -5.72 -3.20
C SER A 131 -20.88 -6.59 -2.84
N LYS A 132 -20.94 -7.87 -3.18
CA LYS A 132 -19.80 -8.79 -3.00
C LYS A 132 -18.56 -8.30 -3.76
N ASP A 133 -18.74 -7.71 -4.93
CA ASP A 133 -17.65 -7.19 -5.75
C ASP A 133 -16.99 -5.96 -5.08
N THR A 134 -17.80 -5.05 -4.51
CA THR A 134 -17.30 -3.90 -3.75
C THR A 134 -16.49 -4.35 -2.52
N LEU A 135 -17.01 -5.33 -1.77
CA LEU A 135 -16.31 -5.90 -0.62
C LEU A 135 -14.97 -6.51 -1.03
N ASN A 136 -14.98 -7.37 -2.05
CA ASN A 136 -13.76 -8.03 -2.55
C ASN A 136 -12.73 -7.03 -3.07
N ALA A 137 -13.17 -6.01 -3.81
CA ALA A 137 -12.28 -5.01 -4.39
C ALA A 137 -11.69 -4.04 -3.37
N SER A 138 -12.36 -3.83 -2.22
CA SER A 138 -11.91 -2.88 -1.21
C SER A 138 -10.63 -3.29 -0.48
N GLY A 139 -10.39 -4.59 -0.36
CA GLY A 139 -9.30 -5.15 0.44
C GLY A 139 -9.42 -4.86 1.95
N VAL A 140 -10.55 -4.32 2.41
CA VAL A 140 -10.80 -4.05 3.83
C VAL A 140 -10.91 -5.37 4.58
N ARG A 141 -10.20 -5.44 5.71
CA ARG A 141 -10.18 -6.59 6.60
C ARG A 141 -10.81 -6.20 7.94
N PHE A 142 -12.02 -6.70 8.19
CA PHE A 142 -12.75 -6.43 9.43
C PHE A 142 -12.17 -7.13 10.65
N ASP A 143 -11.27 -8.09 10.45
CA ASP A 143 -10.52 -8.83 11.46
C ASP A 143 -9.10 -8.28 11.69
N ALA A 144 -8.76 -7.15 11.05
CA ALA A 144 -7.42 -6.58 11.14
C ALA A 144 -7.12 -5.99 12.54
N GLU A 145 -5.84 -5.76 12.80
CA GLU A 145 -5.36 -5.15 14.06
C GLU A 145 -5.96 -3.75 14.29
N PHE A 146 -6.01 -2.95 13.24
CA PHE A 146 -6.63 -1.63 13.24
C PHE A 146 -7.90 -1.67 12.41
N VAL A 147 -9.06 -1.52 13.05
CA VAL A 147 -10.33 -1.35 12.36
C VAL A 147 -11.07 -0.19 12.99
N PHE A 148 -11.49 0.77 12.18
CA PHE A 148 -12.23 1.94 12.62
C PHE A 148 -13.45 2.15 11.73
N GLY A 149 -14.56 2.52 12.35
CA GLY A 149 -15.83 2.82 11.69
C GLY A 149 -16.23 4.27 11.90
N ALA A 150 -16.75 4.91 10.85
CA ALA A 150 -17.49 6.16 10.96
C ALA A 150 -18.99 5.86 10.95
N PHE A 151 -19.70 6.54 11.84
CA PHE A 151 -21.13 6.38 12.04
C PHE A 151 -21.88 7.64 11.64
N GLU A 152 -23.06 7.46 11.05
CA GLU A 152 -24.04 8.52 10.85
C GLU A 152 -25.39 8.07 11.42
N LYS A 153 -25.95 8.87 12.34
CA LYS A 153 -27.24 8.59 13.01
C LYS A 153 -27.28 7.18 13.65
N GLY A 154 -26.15 6.72 14.17
CA GLY A 154 -26.00 5.40 14.80
C GLY A 154 -25.81 4.24 13.83
N GLU A 155 -25.72 4.49 12.53
CA GLU A 155 -25.44 3.48 11.52
C GLU A 155 -23.97 3.54 11.08
N LEU A 156 -23.31 2.39 10.95
CA LEU A 156 -21.97 2.28 10.37
C LEU A 156 -22.06 2.56 8.86
N VAL A 157 -21.35 3.58 8.36
CA VAL A 157 -21.42 4.02 6.95
C VAL A 157 -20.07 4.00 6.23
N CYS A 158 -18.97 3.94 6.97
CA CYS A 158 -17.63 3.84 6.42
C CYS A 158 -16.74 3.02 7.36
N VAL A 159 -15.88 2.17 6.81
CA VAL A 159 -14.90 1.38 7.56
C VAL A 159 -13.53 1.56 6.96
N ALA A 160 -12.52 1.80 7.81
CA ALA A 160 -11.12 1.69 7.43
C ALA A 160 -10.46 0.57 8.24
N SER A 161 -9.56 -0.17 7.58
CA SER A 161 -8.74 -1.20 8.22
C SER A 161 -7.26 -0.99 7.92
N GLY A 162 -6.40 -1.34 8.86
CA GLY A 162 -4.96 -1.32 8.74
C GLY A 162 -4.40 -2.72 9.00
N SER A 163 -3.73 -3.29 8.01
CA SER A 163 -3.08 -4.60 8.12
C SER A 163 -1.57 -4.48 7.94
N LYS A 164 -0.79 -5.13 8.81
CA LYS A 164 0.67 -5.12 8.71
C LYS A 164 1.12 -5.58 7.32
N TRP A 165 1.99 -4.80 6.67
CA TRP A 165 2.54 -5.19 5.37
C TRP A 165 3.82 -6.00 5.56
N SER A 166 3.70 -7.34 5.52
CA SER A 166 4.85 -8.25 5.70
C SER A 166 5.58 -7.93 7.03
N THR A 167 6.90 -8.04 7.06
CA THR A 167 7.78 -7.70 8.18
C THR A 167 8.23 -6.23 8.16
N SER A 168 7.63 -5.40 7.29
CA SER A 168 7.98 -3.99 7.13
C SER A 168 7.51 -3.13 8.32
N PRO A 169 7.97 -1.88 8.48
CA PRO A 169 7.36 -0.94 9.44
C PRO A 169 5.94 -0.51 9.03
N PHE A 170 5.48 -0.86 7.84
CA PHE A 170 4.25 -0.32 7.26
C PHE A 170 2.99 -1.09 7.66
N THR A 171 1.91 -0.34 7.76
CA THR A 171 0.54 -0.86 7.89
C THR A 171 -0.26 -0.39 6.68
N ASP A 172 -0.68 -1.33 5.83
CA ASP A 172 -1.46 -1.07 4.63
C ASP A 172 -2.89 -0.69 5.01
N VAL A 173 -3.28 0.53 4.64
CA VAL A 173 -4.57 1.12 4.96
C VAL A 173 -5.54 0.93 3.80
N ARG A 174 -6.73 0.42 4.13
CA ARG A 174 -7.85 0.20 3.21
C ARG A 174 -9.09 0.86 3.78
N VAL A 175 -9.98 1.32 2.91
CA VAL A 175 -11.23 1.97 3.29
C VAL A 175 -12.35 1.57 2.34
N ILE A 176 -13.55 1.46 2.88
CA ILE A 176 -14.78 1.19 2.15
C ILE A 176 -15.90 2.05 2.74
N THR A 177 -16.71 2.63 1.87
CA THR A 177 -17.82 3.52 2.22
C THR A 177 -19.08 3.03 1.51
N LEU A 178 -20.24 3.14 2.15
CA LEU A 178 -21.51 2.85 1.48
C LEU A 178 -21.72 3.80 0.31
N ASP A 179 -22.32 3.30 -0.78
CA ASP A 179 -22.57 4.10 -1.98
C ASP A 179 -23.44 5.33 -1.71
N THR A 180 -24.33 5.25 -0.72
CA THR A 180 -25.19 6.35 -0.28
C THR A 180 -24.46 7.44 0.51
N HIS A 181 -23.19 7.24 0.86
CA HIS A 181 -22.39 8.10 1.75
C HIS A 181 -20.97 8.36 1.22
N GLN A 182 -20.76 8.34 -0.10
CA GLN A 182 -19.44 8.52 -0.74
C GLN A 182 -18.85 9.95 -0.60
N GLU A 183 -19.36 10.78 0.31
CA GLU A 183 -18.74 12.04 0.64
C GLU A 183 -17.34 11.80 1.24
N LEU A 184 -16.31 12.40 0.63
CA LEU A 184 -14.91 12.20 1.04
C LEU A 184 -14.67 12.52 2.53
N GLY A 185 -15.47 13.42 3.13
CA GLY A 185 -15.30 13.83 4.52
C GLY A 185 -15.28 12.67 5.53
N MET A 186 -16.14 11.67 5.35
CA MET A 186 -16.20 10.50 6.24
C MET A 186 -15.00 9.58 6.06
N ALA A 187 -14.68 9.24 4.80
CA ALA A 187 -13.53 8.41 4.46
C ALA A 187 -12.21 9.05 4.95
N THR A 188 -12.03 10.36 4.70
CA THR A 188 -10.89 11.14 5.20
C THR A 188 -10.81 11.07 6.72
N ALA A 189 -11.92 11.33 7.44
CA ALA A 189 -11.90 11.36 8.89
C ALA A 189 -11.56 9.98 9.51
N VAL A 190 -12.19 8.90 9.03
CA VAL A 190 -11.91 7.55 9.56
C VAL A 190 -10.47 7.10 9.26
N VAL A 191 -9.97 7.38 8.06
CA VAL A 191 -8.61 7.04 7.66
C VAL A 191 -7.58 7.81 8.49
N ARG A 192 -7.83 9.09 8.76
CA ARG A 192 -6.97 9.89 9.65
C ARG A 192 -6.96 9.34 11.06
N LYS A 193 -8.13 8.96 11.60
CA LYS A 193 -8.23 8.38 12.94
C LYS A 193 -7.48 7.05 13.05
N LEU A 194 -7.63 6.18 12.06
CA LEU A 194 -6.90 4.92 11.97
C LEU A 194 -5.39 5.17 11.87
N SER A 195 -4.98 6.11 11.02
CA SER A 195 -3.57 6.47 10.82
C SER A 195 -2.93 7.07 12.08
N GLN A 196 -3.68 7.85 12.86
CA GLN A 196 -3.23 8.29 14.20
C GLN A 196 -2.92 7.10 15.10
N SER A 197 -3.78 6.09 15.12
CA SER A 197 -3.58 4.88 15.94
C SER A 197 -2.31 4.14 15.52
N ILE A 198 -2.13 3.91 14.21
CA ILE A 198 -0.93 3.26 13.66
C ILE A 198 0.34 4.02 14.06
N LEU A 199 0.35 5.35 13.90
CA LEU A 199 1.50 6.19 14.25
C LEU A 199 1.80 6.14 15.75
N SER A 200 0.76 6.13 16.60
CA SER A 200 0.92 6.05 18.05
C SER A 200 1.51 4.73 18.53
N GLU A 201 1.33 3.66 17.74
CA GLU A 201 1.90 2.34 17.98
C GLU A 201 3.26 2.15 17.27
N GLY A 202 3.82 3.21 16.69
CA GLY A 202 5.13 3.21 16.04
C GLY A 202 5.17 2.65 14.62
N GLY A 203 4.00 2.37 14.03
CA GLY A 203 3.88 1.97 12.63
C GLY A 203 3.88 3.15 11.67
N GLU A 204 4.02 2.86 10.38
CA GLU A 204 3.93 3.85 9.29
C GLU A 204 2.71 3.53 8.40
N PRO A 205 1.67 4.38 8.36
CA PRO A 205 0.51 4.17 7.49
C PRO A 205 0.93 4.22 6.01
N GLN A 206 0.53 3.20 5.25
CA GLN A 206 0.77 3.10 3.82
C GLN A 206 -0.56 3.03 3.07
N PHE A 207 -0.68 3.80 1.98
CA PHE A 207 -1.83 3.75 1.09
C PHE A 207 -1.40 3.21 -0.26
N ARG A 208 -2.24 2.33 -0.83
CA ARG A 208 -2.06 1.83 -2.18
C ARG A 208 -3.39 1.82 -2.92
N CYS A 209 -3.43 2.35 -4.12
CA CYS A 209 -4.61 2.26 -4.98
C CYS A 209 -4.23 1.87 -6.42
N PRO A 210 -5.14 1.23 -7.16
CA PRO A 210 -4.96 1.04 -8.60
C PRO A 210 -4.74 2.38 -9.31
N ILE A 211 -3.90 2.37 -10.34
CA ILE A 211 -3.70 3.55 -11.19
C ILE A 211 -5.04 4.01 -11.76
N ALA A 212 -5.25 5.33 -11.77
CA ALA A 212 -6.45 5.98 -12.31
C ALA A 212 -7.78 5.64 -11.59
N ASN A 213 -7.72 5.21 -10.33
CA ASN A 213 -8.91 5.16 -9.47
C ASN A 213 -9.22 6.56 -8.91
N GLU A 214 -10.08 7.32 -9.59
CA GLU A 214 -10.39 8.72 -9.25
C GLU A 214 -10.88 8.90 -7.81
N ALA A 215 -11.73 7.99 -7.30
CA ALA A 215 -12.23 8.07 -5.94
C ALA A 215 -11.11 7.89 -4.90
N ALA A 216 -10.21 6.93 -5.14
CA ALA A 216 -9.05 6.72 -4.29
C ALA A 216 -8.05 7.89 -4.37
N LEU A 217 -7.85 8.45 -5.56
CA LEU A 217 -6.99 9.63 -5.77
C LEU A 217 -7.55 10.88 -5.08
N GLY A 218 -8.86 11.11 -5.18
CA GLY A 218 -9.53 12.19 -4.46
C GLY A 218 -9.36 12.04 -2.93
N LEU A 219 -9.36 10.81 -2.42
CA LEU A 219 -9.06 10.56 -1.01
C LEU A 219 -7.59 10.80 -0.67
N THR A 220 -6.63 10.40 -1.52
CA THR A 220 -5.21 10.66 -1.27
C THR A 220 -4.92 12.17 -1.23
N ASP A 221 -5.59 12.94 -2.07
CA ASP A 221 -5.51 14.41 -2.10
C ASP A 221 -6.13 15.03 -0.85
N ALA A 222 -7.32 14.57 -0.44
CA ALA A 222 -8.00 15.05 0.78
C ALA A 222 -7.21 14.72 2.07
N LEU A 223 -6.37 13.67 2.02
CA LEU A 223 -5.46 13.29 3.09
C LEU A 223 -4.10 13.99 3.00
N GLU A 224 -3.84 14.78 1.96
CA GLU A 224 -2.56 15.45 1.69
C GLU A 224 -1.38 14.45 1.64
N LEU A 225 -1.62 13.26 1.07
CA LEU A 225 -0.59 12.24 0.95
C LEU A 225 0.44 12.59 -0.13
N THR A 226 1.66 12.13 0.07
CA THR A 226 2.76 12.27 -0.89
C THR A 226 2.93 10.97 -1.65
N VAL A 227 2.93 11.05 -2.98
CA VAL A 227 3.28 9.93 -3.88
C VAL A 227 4.71 9.48 -3.61
N PHE A 228 4.90 8.18 -3.40
CA PHE A 228 6.21 7.56 -3.36
C PHE A 228 6.64 7.05 -4.75
N GLY A 229 5.74 6.35 -5.45
CA GLY A 229 5.99 5.76 -6.75
C GLY A 229 4.92 4.73 -7.13
N GLN A 230 5.11 4.09 -8.28
CA GLN A 230 4.24 3.01 -8.77
C GLN A 230 4.89 1.67 -8.46
N LEU A 231 4.18 0.83 -7.70
CA LEU A 231 4.63 -0.47 -7.24
C LEU A 231 3.98 -1.58 -8.05
N GLU A 232 4.80 -2.49 -8.54
CA GLU A 232 4.40 -3.71 -9.22
C GLU A 232 5.01 -4.89 -8.48
N ILE A 233 4.19 -5.89 -8.15
CA ILE A 233 4.62 -7.09 -7.41
C ILE A 233 4.25 -8.33 -8.20
N VAL A 234 5.25 -9.20 -8.39
CA VAL A 234 5.07 -10.59 -8.79
C VAL A 234 5.13 -11.41 -7.51
N ALA A 235 4.01 -12.01 -7.13
CA ALA A 235 3.92 -12.88 -5.96
C ALA A 235 4.09 -14.36 -6.35
N GLN A 236 4.19 -15.24 -5.35
CA GLN A 236 4.03 -16.69 -5.54
C GLN A 236 2.64 -17.06 -6.05
#